data_AF-W6RP53-F1
#
_entry.id   AF-W6RP53-F1
#
_cell.length_a   1.000
_cell.length_b   1.000
_cell.length_c   1.000
_cell.angle_alpha   90.00
_cell.angle_beta   90.00
_cell.angle_gamma   90.00
#
_symmetry.space_group_name_H-M   'P 1'
#
loop_
_entity.id
_entity.type
_entity.pdbx_description
1 polymer ?
#
loop_
_entity_poly.entity_id
_entity_poly.type
_entity_poly.pdbx_seq_one_letter_code
_entity_poly.pdbx_strand_id
1 'polypeptide(L)' 'MAIIAASANRAMIEIYQFFSASIAETIAATLDDEIPEPDMRAHADIIDAIATGDPQQADAAVRRFMAPIISALDRMLLS' A
#
# COMPACT_ATOMS: atom_id res chain seq x y z
N MET A 1 3.50 -8.97 -3.63
CA MET A 1 4.93 -9.37 -3.63
C MET A 1 5.73 -8.88 -4.83
N ALA A 2 5.19 -8.88 -6.06
CA ALA A 2 5.97 -8.67 -7.28
C ALA A 2 6.88 -7.42 -7.27
N ILE A 3 6.35 -6.26 -6.86
CA ILE A 3 7.12 -5.00 -6.83
C ILE A 3 8.28 -5.06 -5.82
N ILE A 4 8.07 -5.62 -4.63
CA ILE A 4 9.10 -5.72 -3.60
C ILE A 4 10.16 -6.76 -3.99
N ALA A 5 9.76 -7.87 -4.60
CA ALA A 5 10.70 -8.85 -5.13
C ALA A 5 11.61 -8.25 -6.20
N ALA A 6 11.08 -7.35 -7.05
CA ALA A 6 11.84 -6.64 -8.07
C ALA A 6 12.93 -5.72 -7.51
N SER A 7 12.85 -5.32 -6.24
CA SER A 7 13.92 -4.54 -5.59
C SER A 7 15.23 -5.32 -5.41
N ALA A 8 15.19 -6.65 -5.49
CA ALA A 8 16.28 -7.56 -5.12
C ALA A 8 16.89 -7.28 -3.71
N ASN A 9 16.17 -6.55 -2.86
CA ASN A 9 16.61 -6.21 -1.51
C ASN A 9 16.05 -7.23 -0.52
N ARG A 10 16.92 -8.17 -0.13
CA ARG A 10 16.55 -9.28 0.75
C ARG A 10 15.97 -8.82 2.08
N ALA A 11 16.56 -7.80 2.70
CA ALA A 11 16.06 -7.29 3.98
C ALA A 11 14.63 -6.74 3.84
N MET A 12 14.33 -5.98 2.78
CA MET A 12 12.97 -5.49 2.53
C MET A 12 11.98 -6.61 2.26
N ILE A 13 12.39 -7.63 1.47
CA ILE A 13 11.53 -8.78 1.16
C ILE A 13 11.14 -9.52 2.44
N GLU A 14 12.11 -9.80 3.31
CA GLU A 14 11.90 -10.53 4.57
C GLU A 14 11.03 -9.73 5.55
N ILE A 15 11.30 -8.43 5.71
CA ILE A 15 10.49 -7.53 6.55
C ILE A 15 9.05 -7.49 6.05
N TYR A 16 8.83 -7.32 4.74
CA TYR A 16 7.48 -7.25 4.21
C TYR A 16 6.73 -8.58 4.37
N GLN A 17 7.37 -9.72 4.10
CA GLN A 17 6.75 -11.03 4.30
C GLN A 17 6.35 -11.25 5.76
N PHE A 18 7.21 -10.85 6.70
CA PHE A 18 6.93 -10.99 8.12
C PHE A 18 5.73 -10.14 8.57
N PHE A 19 5.69 -8.85 8.18
CA PHE A 19 4.67 -7.93 8.71
C PHE A 19 3.35 -7.92 7.93
N SER A 20 3.36 -8.21 6.62
CA SER A 20 2.17 -8.00 5.77
C SER A 20 0.96 -8.84 6.19
N ALA A 21 1.18 -10.10 6.61
CA ALA A 21 0.12 -10.96 7.10
C ALA A 21 -0.48 -10.42 8.40
N SER A 22 0.35 -10.09 9.39
CA SER A 22 -0.12 -9.56 10.68
C SER A 22 -0.81 -8.20 10.55
N ILE A 23 -0.36 -7.33 9.63
CA ILE A 23 -1.04 -6.05 9.34
C ILE A 23 -2.42 -6.31 8.75
N ALA A 24 -2.54 -7.18 7.75
CA ALA A 24 -3.81 -7.50 7.11
C ALA A 24 -4.80 -8.15 8.10
N GLU A 25 -4.32 -9.09 8.92
CA GLU A 25 -5.12 -9.73 9.97
C GLU A 25 -5.59 -8.73 11.03
N THR A 26 -4.71 -7.82 11.47
CA THR A 26 -5.08 -6.79 12.45
C THR A 26 -6.14 -5.86 11.88
N ILE A 27 -5.96 -5.39 10.65
CA ILE A 27 -6.93 -4.53 9.96
C ILE A 27 -8.29 -5.24 9.87
N ALA A 28 -8.34 -6.48 9.39
CA ALA A 28 -9.57 -7.24 9.24
C ALA A 28 -10.24 -7.58 10.59
N ALA A 29 -9.46 -7.71 11.67
CA ALA A 29 -9.98 -8.04 12.99
C ALA A 29 -10.50 -6.83 13.78
N THR A 30 -10.03 -5.62 13.47
CA THR A 30 -10.36 -4.41 14.26
C THR A 30 -11.19 -3.38 13.51
N LEU A 31 -11.33 -3.49 12.19
CA LEU A 31 -11.97 -2.47 11.35
C LEU A 31 -13.11 -3.10 10.54
N ASP A 32 -14.25 -2.42 10.48
CA ASP A 32 -15.42 -2.79 9.67
C ASP A 32 -15.27 -2.28 8.22
N ASP A 33 -16.27 -2.48 7.35
CA ASP A 33 -16.35 -2.14 5.91
C ASP A 33 -16.12 -0.64 5.54
N GLU A 34 -15.66 0.19 6.48
CA GLU A 34 -15.50 1.65 6.31
C GLU A 34 -14.15 2.07 5.68
N ILE A 35 -13.21 1.14 5.49
CA ILE A 35 -11.93 1.47 4.84
C ILE A 35 -12.15 1.56 3.33
N PRO A 36 -11.83 2.70 2.69
CA PRO A 36 -11.96 2.82 1.25
C PRO A 36 -10.99 1.88 0.53
N GLU A 37 -11.54 0.91 -0.20
CA GLU A 37 -10.74 0.06 -1.09
C GLU A 37 -10.36 0.80 -2.37
N PRO A 38 -9.08 0.79 -2.77
CA PRO A 38 -8.64 1.36 -4.03
C PRO A 38 -9.20 0.56 -5.22
N ASP A 39 -9.73 1.27 -6.22
CA ASP A 39 -10.22 0.62 -7.43
C ASP A 39 -9.09 0.09 -8.33
N MET A 40 -9.47 -0.64 -9.39
CA MET A 40 -8.50 -1.21 -10.33
C MET A 40 -7.67 -0.13 -11.05
N ARG A 41 -8.23 1.07 -11.25
CA ARG A 41 -7.54 2.15 -11.93
C ARG A 41 -6.44 2.75 -11.06
N ALA A 42 -6.70 2.92 -9.76
CA ALA A 42 -5.70 3.35 -8.79
C ALA A 42 -4.51 2.38 -8.73
N HIS A 43 -4.76 1.08 -8.89
CA HIS A 43 -3.69 0.08 -9.02
C HIS A 43 -2.92 0.22 -10.33
N ALA A 44 -3.60 0.43 -11.46
CA ALA A 44 -2.98 0.62 -12.76
C ALA A 44 -2.07 1.86 -12.78
N ASP A 45 -2.50 2.96 -12.16
CA ASP A 45 -1.72 4.21 -12.08
C ASP A 45 -0.34 3.99 -11.44
N ILE A 46 -0.22 3.08 -10.46
CA ILE A 46 1.08 2.72 -9.86
C ILE A 46 1.97 1.98 -10.87
N ILE A 47 1.41 1.04 -11.62
CA ILE A 47 2.14 0.26 -12.62
C ILE A 47 2.64 1.17 -13.74
N ASP A 48 1.78 2.06 -14.22
CA ASP A 48 2.12 3.04 -15.26
C ASP A 48 3.23 3.98 -14.77
N ALA A 49 3.16 4.45 -13.51
CA ALA A 49 4.21 5.28 -12.92
C ALA A 49 5.55 4.53 -12.81
N ILE A 50 5.56 3.27 -12.38
CA ILE A 50 6.77 2.43 -12.32
C ILE A 50 7.36 2.23 -13.73
N ALA A 51 6.52 2.01 -14.74
CA ALA A 51 6.95 1.75 -16.11
C ALA A 51 7.71 2.93 -16.74
N THR A 52 7.53 4.16 -16.22
CA THR A 52 8.32 5.33 -16.65
C THR A 52 9.79 5.25 -16.27
N GLY A 53 10.14 4.43 -15.26
CA GLY A 53 11.48 4.40 -14.67
C GLY A 53 11.83 5.61 -13.81
N ASP A 54 10.88 6.53 -13.57
CA ASP A 54 11.03 7.72 -12.74
C ASP A 54 10.63 7.41 -11.27
N PRO A 55 11.58 7.41 -10.32
CA PRO A 55 11.30 7.12 -8.92
C PRO A 55 10.36 8.14 -8.26
N GLN A 56 10.41 9.42 -8.66
CA GLN A 56 9.53 10.44 -8.09
C GLN A 56 8.08 10.23 -8.51
N GLN A 57 7.84 9.81 -9.75
CA GLN A 57 6.48 9.51 -10.21
C GLN A 57 5.91 8.27 -9.52
N ALA A 58 6.72 7.22 -9.33
CA ALA A 58 6.31 6.05 -8.58
C ALA A 58 5.97 6.37 -7.11
N ASP A 59 6.80 7.16 -6.42
CA ASP A 59 6.53 7.61 -5.04
C ASP A 59 5.23 8.42 -4.96
N ALA A 60 5.03 9.38 -5.88
CA ALA A 60 3.83 10.20 -5.91
C ALA A 60 2.55 9.36 -6.14
N ALA A 61 2.59 8.39 -7.05
CA ALA A 61 1.47 7.50 -7.33
C ALA A 61 1.09 6.66 -6.11
N VAL A 62 2.09 6.06 -5.42
CA VAL A 62 1.86 5.28 -4.21
C VAL A 62 1.31 6.14 -3.07
N ARG A 63 1.81 7.37 -2.89
CA ARG A 63 1.28 8.30 -1.87
C ARG A 63 -0.18 8.64 -2.12
N ARG A 64 -0.54 8.93 -3.39
CA ARG A 64 -1.92 9.22 -3.78
C ARG A 64 -2.83 8.02 -3.53
N PHE A 65 -2.37 6.81 -3.84
CA PHE A 65 -3.08 5.57 -3.58
C PHE A 65 -3.35 5.34 -2.09
N MET A 66 -2.35 5.58 -1.23
CA MET A 66 -2.46 5.32 0.22
C MET A 66 -3.21 6.42 0.99
N ALA A 67 -3.23 7.65 0.49
CA ALA A 67 -3.83 8.80 1.16
C ALA A 67 -5.27 8.58 1.70
N PRO A 68 -6.23 8.04 0.92
CA PRO A 68 -7.59 7.81 1.42
C PRO A 68 -7.65 6.77 2.54
N ILE A 69 -6.84 5.70 2.46
CA ILE A 69 -6.77 4.62 3.46
C ILE A 69 -6.23 5.19 4.77
N ILE A 70 -5.08 5.88 4.72
CA ILE A 70 -4.46 6.48 5.91
C ILE A 70 -5.41 7.51 6.56
N SER A 71 -6.07 8.34 5.76
CA SER A 71 -7.03 9.33 6.26
C SER A 71 -8.24 8.67 6.94
N ALA A 72 -8.68 7.50 6.49
CA ALA A 72 -9.75 6.75 7.14
C ALA A 72 -9.27 6.17 8.48
N LEU A 73 -8.10 5.53 8.50
CA LEU A 73 -7.49 5.00 9.71
C LEU A 73 -7.27 6.08 10.77
N ASP A 74 -6.75 7.25 10.38
CA ASP A 74 -6.54 8.38 11.29
C ASP A 74 -7.85 8.83 11.94
N ARG A 75 -8.96 8.87 11.19
CA ARG A 75 -10.27 9.23 11.74
C ARG A 75 -10.78 8.20 12.75
N MET A 76 -10.59 6.92 12.48
CA MET A 76 -11.05 5.82 13.34
C MET A 76 -10.21 5.69 14.62
N LEU A 77 -8.92 6.06 14.57
CA LEU A 77 -8.04 6.03 15.74
C LEU A 77 -8.20 7.26 16.65
N LEU A 78 -8.73 8.37 16.13
CA LEU A 78 -8.95 9.61 16.87
C LEU A 78 -10.38 9.77 17.41
N SER A 79 -11.29 8.87 17.04
CA SER A 79 -12.68 8.80 17.53
C SER A 79 -12.80 7.96 18.80
#